data_AF-A0A0Q9QQC0-F1
#
_entry.id   AF-A0A0Q9QQC0-F1
#
_cell.length_a   1.000
_cell.length_b   1.000
_cell.length_c   1.000
_cell.angle_alpha   90.00
_cell.angle_beta   90.00
_cell.angle_gamma   90.00
#
_symmetry.space_group_name_H-M   'P 1'
#
loop_
_entity.id
_entity.type
_entity.pdbx_description
1 polymer ?
#
loop_
_entity_poly.entity_id
_entity_poly.type
_entity_poly.pdbx_seq_one_letter_code
_entity_poly.pdbx_strand_id
1 'polypeptide(L)'
;MKRFHIALAVADLDASIADYSARLGQPPHTVVAGTYAMWRTDQLNFSINRDPARAGQLRHVGFEDDDARGFTCEADVNGIAWENFSTVAQDLKIISTYGVPVHASPAEDELIRN
;
A
#
# COMPACT_ATOMS: atom_id res chain seq x y z
N MET A 1 12.20 -13.03 1.28
CA MET A 1 11.39 -12.95 2.53
C MET A 1 9.94 -12.70 2.15
N LYS A 2 8.98 -13.10 3.00
CA LYS A 2 7.55 -12.77 2.81
C LYS A 2 7.10 -11.73 3.82
N ARG A 3 6.47 -10.67 3.34
CA ARG A 3 5.81 -9.64 4.14
C ARG A 3 4.30 -9.76 3.98
N PHE A 4 3.57 -9.77 5.09
CA PHE A 4 2.13 -9.95 5.04
C PHE A 4 1.48 -8.71 4.43
N HIS A 5 0.61 -8.90 3.45
CA HIS A 5 -0.07 -7.82 2.75
C HIS A 5 -1.53 -7.70 3.20
N ILE A 6 -1.97 -6.47 3.46
CA ILE A 6 -3.37 -6.16 3.75
C ILE A 6 -3.78 -4.91 2.96
N ALA A 7 -4.93 -4.98 2.30
CA ALA A 7 -5.49 -3.86 1.56
C ALA A 7 -6.92 -3.52 2.03
N LEU A 8 -7.12 -2.27 2.47
CA LEU A 8 -8.43 -1.77 2.91
C LEU A 8 -8.96 -0.67 1.99
N ALA A 9 -10.29 -0.55 1.92
CA ALA A 9 -10.96 0.62 1.37
C ALA A 9 -11.25 1.65 2.47
N VAL A 10 -11.02 2.94 2.19
CA VAL A 10 -11.25 4.04 3.14
C VAL A 10 -12.12 5.14 2.53
N ALA A 11 -12.85 5.87 3.37
CA ALA A 11 -13.69 6.99 2.91
C ALA A 11 -12.89 8.26 2.59
N ASP A 12 -11.94 8.57 3.46
CA ASP A 12 -11.09 9.76 3.37
C ASP A 12 -9.63 9.30 3.44
N LEU A 13 -8.88 9.61 2.39
CA LEU A 13 -7.49 9.15 2.30
C LEU A 13 -6.59 9.89 3.29
N ASP A 14 -6.71 11.21 3.38
CA ASP A 14 -5.79 12.04 4.17
C ASP A 14 -6.00 11.80 5.67
N ALA A 15 -7.26 11.72 6.10
CA ALA A 15 -7.59 11.35 7.48
C ALA A 15 -7.08 9.94 7.83
N SER A 16 -7.18 9.00 6.89
CA SER A 16 -6.69 7.63 7.08
C SER A 16 -5.16 7.55 7.09
N ILE A 17 -4.46 8.32 6.24
CA ILE A 17 -3.01 8.41 6.24
C ILE A 17 -2.52 8.90 7.61
N ALA A 18 -3.14 9.95 8.15
CA ALA A 18 -2.78 10.48 9.46
C ALA A 18 -2.95 9.43 10.57
N ASP A 19 -4.10 8.75 10.62
CA ASP A 19 -4.38 7.72 11.65
C ASP A 19 -3.45 6.51 11.53
N TYR A 20 -3.35 5.91 10.33
CA TYR A 20 -2.52 4.71 10.14
C TYR A 20 -1.03 5.01 10.28
N SER A 21 -0.54 6.18 9.88
CA SER A 21 0.87 6.55 10.11
C SER A 21 1.18 6.69 11.60
N ALA A 22 0.24 7.22 12.39
CA ALA A 22 0.41 7.29 13.85
C ALA A 22 0.43 5.88 14.48
N ARG A 23 -0.44 4.97 14.02
CA ARG A 23 -0.48 3.57 14.50
C ARG A 23 0.74 2.75 14.10
N LEU A 24 1.24 2.97 12.89
CA LEU A 24 2.39 2.25 12.33
C LEU A 24 3.73 2.88 12.72
N GLY A 25 3.71 4.08 13.29
CA GLY A 25 4.91 4.80 13.73
C GLY A 25 5.79 5.31 12.58
N GLN A 26 5.28 5.34 11.34
CA GLN A 26 6.00 5.81 10.16
C GLN A 26 5.06 6.35 9.08
N PRO A 27 5.52 7.29 8.23
CA PRO A 27 4.76 7.74 7.08
C PRO A 27 4.61 6.63 6.02
N PRO A 28 3.66 6.79 5.06
CA PRO A 28 3.54 5.85 3.94
C PRO A 28 4.83 5.85 3.12
N HIS A 29 5.22 4.66 2.66
CA HIS A 29 6.29 4.50 1.68
C HIS A 29 5.88 5.03 0.29
N THR A 30 4.59 4.94 -0.03
CA THR A 30 4.05 5.37 -1.32
C THR A 30 2.73 6.08 -1.11
N VAL A 31 2.55 7.23 -1.75
CA VAL A 31 1.29 7.97 -1.78
C VAL A 31 0.96 8.30 -3.23
N VAL A 32 -0.28 8.08 -3.63
CA VAL A 32 -0.84 8.64 -4.86
C VAL A 32 -1.99 9.55 -4.44
N ALA A 33 -1.82 10.85 -4.72
CA ALA A 33 -2.68 11.89 -4.17
C ALA A 33 -4.17 11.60 -4.39
N GLY A 34 -4.94 11.66 -3.31
CA GLY A 34 -6.40 11.46 -3.31
C GLY A 34 -6.89 10.03 -3.59
N THR A 35 -6.01 9.07 -3.90
CA THR A 35 -6.43 7.73 -4.34
C THR A 35 -5.84 6.57 -3.53
N TYR A 36 -4.55 6.62 -3.14
CA TYR A 36 -3.87 5.46 -2.58
C TYR A 36 -2.74 5.84 -1.62
N ALA A 37 -2.53 5.02 -0.59
CA ALA A 37 -1.34 5.05 0.25
C ALA A 37 -0.91 3.65 0.66
N MET A 38 0.39 3.45 0.85
CA MET A 38 0.97 2.18 1.25
C MET A 38 2.14 2.37 2.20
N TRP A 39 2.17 1.55 3.24
CA TRP A 39 3.26 1.41 4.18
C TRP A 39 3.95 0.08 3.96
N ARG A 40 5.27 0.14 3.94
CA ARG A 40 6.12 -1.04 3.82
C ARG A 40 7.06 -1.03 5.02
N THR A 41 6.89 -2.01 5.89
CA THR A 41 7.71 -2.26 7.09
C THR A 41 8.41 -3.60 6.93
N ASP A 42 9.26 -4.00 7.88
CA ASP A 42 9.92 -5.30 7.84
C ASP A 42 8.94 -6.48 7.89
N GLN A 43 7.76 -6.33 8.48
CA GLN A 43 6.81 -7.44 8.69
C GLN A 43 5.50 -7.30 7.90
N LEU A 44 5.13 -6.07 7.55
CA LEU A 44 3.82 -5.70 7.03
C LEU A 44 3.95 -4.84 5.79
N ASN A 45 3.20 -5.20 4.74
CA ASN A 45 2.83 -4.34 3.64
C ASN A 45 1.35 -3.96 3.80
N PHE A 46 1.07 -2.74 4.23
CA PHE A 46 -0.29 -2.28 4.43
C PHE A 46 -0.66 -1.25 3.39
N SER A 47 -1.83 -1.37 2.77
CA SER A 47 -2.30 -0.41 1.79
C SER A 47 -3.74 0.00 2.02
N ILE A 48 -4.03 1.23 1.63
CA ILE A 48 -5.38 1.77 1.61
C ILE A 48 -5.65 2.45 0.27
N ASN A 49 -6.88 2.34 -0.21
CA ASN A 49 -7.36 3.15 -1.33
C ASN A 49 -8.64 3.88 -0.96
N ARG A 50 -8.85 5.05 -1.56
CA ARG A 50 -10.08 5.81 -1.36
C ARG A 50 -11.22 5.17 -2.15
N ASP A 51 -12.18 4.61 -1.43
CA ASP A 51 -13.46 4.11 -1.95
C ASP A 51 -14.53 4.29 -0.85
N PRO A 52 -15.22 5.46 -0.83
CA PRO A 52 -16.20 5.77 0.20
C PRO A 52 -17.37 4.78 0.29
N ALA A 53 -17.75 4.14 -0.82
CA ALA A 53 -18.84 3.17 -0.83
C ALA A 53 -18.48 1.87 -0.10
N ARG A 54 -17.19 1.59 0.04
CA ARG A 54 -16.66 0.36 0.67
C ARG A 54 -15.79 0.66 1.89
N ALA A 55 -15.89 1.86 2.45
CA ALA A 55 -15.06 2.28 3.57
C ALA A 55 -15.13 1.29 4.75
N GLY A 56 -13.96 0.94 5.29
CA GLY A 56 -13.82 -0.02 6.39
C GLY A 56 -13.82 -1.49 5.94
N GLN A 57 -14.00 -1.79 4.66
CA GLN A 57 -13.98 -3.16 4.14
C GLN A 57 -12.56 -3.61 3.78
N LEU A 58 -12.28 -4.88 4.07
CA LEU A 58 -11.15 -5.60 3.50
C LEU A 58 -11.36 -5.81 2.01
N ARG A 59 -10.34 -5.52 1.21
CA ARG A 59 -10.35 -5.79 -0.24
C ARG A 59 -9.67 -7.11 -0.58
N HIS A 60 -8.46 -7.30 -0.04
CA HIS A 60 -7.67 -8.51 -0.18
C HIS A 60 -6.57 -8.53 0.89
N VAL A 61 -6.03 -9.72 1.12
CA VAL A 61 -4.79 -9.95 1.86
C VAL A 61 -3.78 -10.65 0.96
N GLY A 62 -2.59 -10.95 1.46
CA GLY A 62 -1.61 -11.63 0.64
C GLY A 62 -0.21 -11.64 1.20
N PHE A 63 0.77 -11.85 0.31
CA PHE A 63 2.18 -11.70 0.60
C PHE A 63 2.88 -10.89 -0.48
N GLU A 64 3.68 -9.92 -0.05
CA GLU A 64 4.80 -9.47 -0.85
C GLU A 64 5.96 -10.45 -0.62
N ASP A 65 6.38 -11.15 -1.68
CA ASP A 65 7.34 -12.24 -1.63
C ASP A 65 8.46 -12.00 -2.64
N ASP A 66 9.69 -11.92 -2.13
CA ASP A 66 10.89 -11.68 -2.96
C ASP A 66 11.12 -12.81 -3.99
N ASP A 67 10.63 -14.02 -3.70
CA ASP A 67 10.78 -15.19 -4.58
C ASP A 67 9.62 -15.33 -5.60
N ALA A 68 8.61 -14.45 -5.54
CA ALA A 68 7.48 -14.49 -6.45
C ALA A 68 7.92 -14.14 -7.89
N ARG A 69 7.62 -15.03 -8.83
CA ARG A 69 7.93 -14.85 -10.27
C ARG A 69 6.85 -14.10 -11.05
N GLY A 70 5.90 -13.48 -10.38
CA GLY A 70 4.78 -12.79 -11.00
C GLY A 70 3.72 -12.38 -9.97
N PHE A 71 2.54 -12.05 -10.46
CA PHE A 71 1.38 -11.71 -9.65
C PHE A 71 0.34 -12.82 -9.74
N THR A 72 -0.10 -13.34 -8.60
CA THR A 72 -1.17 -14.33 -8.51
C THR A 72 -2.29 -13.79 -7.61
N CYS A 73 -3.53 -14.21 -7.90
CA CYS A 73 -4.70 -13.87 -7.11
C CYS A 73 -5.63 -15.08 -7.08
N GLU A 74 -5.94 -15.55 -5.88
CA GLU A 74 -6.86 -16.66 -5.63
C GLU A 74 -7.76 -16.34 -4.44
N ALA A 75 -8.88 -17.05 -4.28
CA ALA A 75 -9.75 -16.87 -3.13
C ALA A 75 -9.50 -18.00 -2.10
N ASP A 76 -9.50 -17.67 -0.81
CA ASP A 76 -9.51 -18.69 0.23
C ASP A 76 -10.89 -19.36 0.38
N VAL A 77 -10.99 -20.28 1.33
CA VAL A 77 -12.23 -21.02 1.62
C VAL A 77 -13.39 -20.13 2.10
N ASN A 78 -13.12 -18.89 2.49
CA ASN A 78 -14.11 -17.89 2.90
C ASN A 78 -14.42 -16.86 1.80
N GLY A 79 -13.77 -16.98 0.64
CA GLY A 79 -13.92 -16.04 -0.48
C GLY A 79 -13.10 -14.76 -0.35
N ILE A 80 -12.14 -14.68 0.59
CA ILE A 80 -11.23 -13.54 0.67
C ILE A 80 -10.20 -13.68 -0.45
N ALA A 81 -9.96 -12.61 -1.20
CA ALA A 81 -8.91 -12.59 -2.20
C ALA A 81 -7.52 -12.55 -1.54
N TRP A 82 -6.65 -13.46 -1.97
CA TRP A 82 -5.25 -13.60 -1.59
C TRP A 82 -4.36 -13.29 -2.79
N GLU A 83 -3.51 -12.27 -2.66
CA GLU A 83 -2.54 -11.89 -3.67
C GLU A 83 -1.13 -12.35 -3.27
N ASN A 84 -0.34 -12.87 -4.21
CA ASN A 84 1.09 -13.11 -4.01
C ASN A 84 1.88 -12.49 -5.16
N PHE A 85 2.82 -11.60 -4.82
CA PHE A 85 3.53 -10.76 -5.77
C PHE A 85 4.90 -10.32 -5.26
N SER A 86 5.79 -9.93 -6.17
CA SER A 86 7.06 -9.28 -5.81
C SER A 86 6.88 -7.77 -5.60
N THR A 87 7.85 -7.12 -4.94
CA THR A 87 7.90 -5.65 -4.78
C THR A 87 7.70 -4.92 -6.10
N VAL A 88 8.43 -5.33 -7.14
CA VAL A 88 8.38 -4.71 -8.47
C VAL A 88 7.00 -4.85 -9.10
N ALA A 89 6.37 -6.02 -8.96
CA ALA A 89 5.02 -6.24 -9.49
C ALA A 89 3.99 -5.34 -8.78
N GLN A 90 4.12 -5.14 -7.47
CA GLN A 90 3.24 -4.24 -6.74
C GLN A 90 3.42 -2.78 -7.17
N ASP A 91 4.67 -2.31 -7.28
CA ASP A 91 4.97 -0.93 -7.65
C ASP A 91 4.44 -0.59 -9.05
N LEU A 92 4.59 -1.52 -10.01
CA LEU A 92 4.01 -1.38 -11.36
C LEU A 92 2.47 -1.37 -11.33
N LYS A 93 1.85 -2.21 -10.50
CA LYS A 93 0.39 -2.25 -10.35
C LYS A 93 -0.14 -0.94 -9.75
N ILE A 94 0.57 -0.35 -8.80
CA ILE A 94 0.23 0.95 -8.20
C ILE A 94 0.20 2.03 -9.30
N ILE A 95 1.26 2.13 -10.09
CA ILE A 95 1.37 3.09 -11.19
C ILE A 95 0.23 2.90 -12.20
N SER A 96 -0.02 1.66 -12.62
CA SER A 96 -1.07 1.37 -13.59
C SER A 96 -2.49 1.60 -13.08
N THR A 97 -2.73 1.47 -11.77
CA THR A 97 -4.09 1.50 -11.19
C THR A 97 -4.45 2.87 -10.64
N TYR A 98 -3.54 3.50 -9.90
CA TYR A 98 -3.79 4.74 -9.17
C TYR A 98 -3.10 5.95 -9.81
N GLY A 99 -2.06 5.72 -10.61
CA GLY A 99 -1.23 6.76 -11.22
C GLY A 99 0.12 6.91 -10.54
N VAL A 100 0.84 7.96 -10.90
CA VAL A 100 2.22 8.17 -10.47
C VAL A 100 2.27 8.54 -8.98
N PRO A 101 3.05 7.82 -8.16
CA PRO A 101 3.27 8.21 -6.77
C PRO A 101 3.90 9.59 -6.64
N VAL A 102 3.39 10.38 -5.70
CA VAL A 102 4.09 11.54 -5.17
C VAL A 102 5.08 11.02 -4.14
N HIS A 103 6.37 11.10 -4.45
CA HIS A 103 7.41 10.80 -3.46
C HIS A 103 7.30 11.81 -2.32
N ALA A 104 7.13 11.34 -1.09
CA ALA A 104 7.59 12.10 0.07
C ALA A 104 9.12 12.00 0.06
N SER A 105 9.79 12.86 -0.71
CA SER A 105 11.24 12.99 -0.63
C SER A 105 11.59 13.50 0.77
N PRO A 106 12.36 12.77 1.60
CA PRO A 106 12.86 13.33 2.86
C PRO A 106 14.03 14.31 2.63
N ALA A 107 14.43 14.55 1.38
CA ALA A 107 15.75 15.08 1.05
C ALA A 107 15.76 16.41 0.27
N GLU A 108 14.61 17.04 0.00
CA GLU A 108 14.62 18.35 -0.69
C GLU A 108 14.91 19.53 0.27
N ASP A 109 14.72 19.36 1.58
CA ASP A 109 15.03 20.40 2.59
C ASP A 109 16.52 20.43 3.02
N GLU A 110 17.31 19.40 2.74
CA GLU A 110 18.76 19.38 3.07
C GLU A 110 19.67 19.91 1.95
N LEU A 111 19.17 20.06 0.71
CA LEU A 111 19.99 20.47 -0.44
C LEU A 111 19.97 21.98 -0.74
N ILE A 112 19.16 22.77 -0.02
CA ILE A 112 19.13 24.25 -0.16
C ILE A 112 19.95 24.95 0.95
N ARG A 113 20.58 24.18 1.85
CA ARG A 113 21.50 24.70 2.86
C ARG A 113 22.94 24.26 2.59
N ASN A 114 23.55 24.82 1.56
CA ASN A 114 25.00 25.00 1.47
C ASN A 114 25.34 26.13 0.49
#